data_AF-A0A094KDR7-F1
#
_entry.id   AF-A0A094KDR7-F1
#
_cell.length_a   1.000
_cell.length_b   1.000
_cell.length_c   1.000
_cell.angle_alpha   90.00
_cell.angle_beta   90.00
_cell.angle_gamma   90.00
#
_symmetry.space_group_name_H-M   'P 1'
#
loop_
_entity.id
_entity.type
_entity.pdbx_description
1 polymer ?
#
loop_
_entity_poly.entity_id
_entity_poly.type
_entity_poly.pdbx_seq_one_letter_code
_entity_poly.pdbx_strand_id
1 'polypeptide(L)'
;GVSPCEILAPALYHGYYIRPRINKQLDRGTSEISLNEHKFQVFLDVCHFLPDELTVRTVDNLLEVMGQHPQKADRHGFISREFTRTYILPLDVNPLLVRATLSHDGILSIVAPRTGKEVKARVNEVKITQEEQLVGKEEPSDEGKGKE
;
A
#
# COMPACT_ATOMS: atom_id res chain seq x y z
N GLY A 1 14.78 5.59 -15.56
CA GLY A 1 13.89 4.44 -15.32
C GLY A 1 13.41 3.96 -16.67
N VAL A 2 13.39 2.64 -16.89
CA VAL A 2 12.90 2.06 -18.15
C VAL A 2 11.44 2.43 -18.36
N SER A 3 11.13 2.92 -19.56
CA SER A 3 9.76 3.30 -19.90
C SER A 3 8.90 2.05 -20.10
N PRO A 4 7.59 2.06 -19.78
CA PRO A 4 6.71 0.90 -19.97
C PRO A 4 6.71 0.35 -21.40
N CYS A 5 6.97 1.19 -22.41
CA CYS A 5 7.07 0.77 -23.81
C CYS A 5 8.31 -0.10 -24.09
N GLU A 6 9.41 0.09 -23.36
CA GLU A 6 10.65 -0.68 -23.56
C GLU A 6 10.55 -2.10 -23.01
N ILE A 7 9.69 -2.33 -22.01
CA ILE A 7 9.47 -3.65 -21.39
C ILE A 7 8.55 -4.53 -22.27
N LEU A 8 7.86 -3.92 -23.24
CA LEU A 8 6.85 -4.58 -24.08
C LEU A 8 7.30 -4.79 -25.54
N ALA A 9 8.60 -4.59 -25.83
CA ALA A 9 9.15 -4.89 -27.15
C ALA A 9 8.92 -6.37 -27.49
N PRO A 10 8.36 -6.70 -28.68
CA PRO A 10 8.14 -8.08 -29.07
C PRO A 10 9.45 -8.86 -29.07
N ALA A 11 9.55 -9.88 -28.22
CA ALA A 11 10.70 -10.77 -28.22
C ALA A 11 10.48 -11.90 -29.23
N LEU A 12 11.51 -12.16 -30.04
CA LEU A 12 11.55 -13.32 -30.92
C LEU A 12 11.93 -14.55 -30.09
N TYR A 13 10.98 -15.47 -29.91
CA TYR A 13 11.22 -16.74 -29.23
C TYR A 13 10.94 -17.88 -30.21
N HIS A 14 11.96 -18.67 -30.52
CA HIS A 14 11.87 -19.83 -31.42
C HIS A 14 11.23 -19.52 -32.79
N GLY A 15 11.57 -18.37 -33.38
CA GLY A 15 11.06 -17.96 -34.70
C GLY A 15 9.64 -17.41 -34.70
N TYR A 16 8.98 -17.35 -33.54
CA TYR A 16 7.66 -16.72 -33.38
C TYR A 16 7.80 -15.34 -32.74
N TYR A 17 7.09 -14.36 -33.30
CA TYR A 17 6.91 -13.07 -32.66
C TYR A 17 5.96 -13.23 -31.48
N ILE A 18 6.49 -13.29 -30.27
CA ILE A 18 5.68 -13.18 -29.06
C ILE A 18 5.40 -11.69 -28.88
N ARG A 19 4.22 -11.24 -29.32
CA ARG A 19 3.69 -9.94 -28.93
C ARG A 19 3.00 -10.10 -27.57
N PRO A 20 3.46 -9.41 -26.52
CA PRO A 20 2.63 -9.24 -25.33
C PRO A 20 1.27 -8.74 -25.79
N ARG A 21 0.18 -9.38 -25.34
CA ARG A 21 -1.16 -8.84 -25.58
C ARG A 21 -1.22 -7.49 -24.87
N ILE A 22 -0.97 -6.40 -25.61
CA ILE A 22 -1.26 -5.04 -25.15
C ILE A 22 -2.77 -4.98 -25.08
N ASN A 23 -3.28 -5.27 -23.90
CA ASN A 23 -4.65 -4.96 -23.57
C ASN A 23 -4.73 -3.44 -23.63
N LYS A 24 -5.59 -2.87 -24.49
CA LYS A 24 -5.93 -1.42 -24.49
C LYS A 24 -6.48 -0.93 -23.12
N GLN A 25 -6.55 -1.83 -22.13
CA GLN A 25 -6.85 -1.65 -20.72
C GLN A 25 -5.72 -1.01 -19.89
N LEU A 26 -4.64 -0.47 -20.48
CA LEU A 26 -3.57 0.19 -19.70
C LEU A 26 -4.04 1.44 -18.93
N ASP A 27 -5.21 2.01 -19.27
CA ASP A 27 -5.77 3.18 -18.57
C ASP A 27 -6.91 2.85 -17.57
N ARG A 28 -7.25 1.57 -17.36
CA ARG A 28 -8.33 1.16 -16.44
C ARG A 28 -7.78 0.53 -15.17
N GLY A 29 -8.48 0.75 -14.06
CA GLY A 29 -7.90 0.60 -12.71
C GLY A 29 -7.09 1.82 -12.27
N THR A 30 -7.23 2.95 -12.97
CA THR A 30 -6.75 4.25 -12.52
C THR A 30 -7.47 4.64 -11.24
N SER A 31 -6.73 5.31 -10.36
CA SER A 31 -7.31 5.86 -9.14
C SER A 31 -6.80 7.27 -8.93
N GLU A 32 -7.72 8.12 -8.51
CA GLU A 32 -7.46 9.50 -8.14
C GLU A 32 -7.80 9.69 -6.66
N ILE A 33 -6.94 10.42 -5.95
CA ILE A 33 -7.15 10.78 -4.55
C ILE A 33 -7.29 12.29 -4.50
N SER A 34 -8.39 12.76 -3.90
CA SER A 34 -8.64 14.17 -3.62
C SER A 34 -8.70 14.38 -2.12
N LEU A 35 -7.87 15.30 -1.64
CA LEU A 35 -7.80 15.67 -0.23
C LEU A 35 -8.20 17.13 -0.08
N ASN A 36 -9.28 17.39 0.65
CA ASN A 36 -9.74 18.73 1.01
C ASN A 36 -9.73 18.89 2.52
N GLU A 37 -9.92 20.11 3.04
CA GLU A 37 -9.95 20.38 4.48
C GLU A 37 -11.02 19.58 5.24
N HIS A 38 -12.16 19.31 4.58
CA HIS A 38 -13.32 18.68 5.20
C HIS A 38 -13.52 17.20 4.83
N LYS A 39 -12.83 16.70 3.81
CA LYS A 39 -13.04 15.33 3.32
C LYS A 39 -11.81 14.74 2.64
N PHE A 40 -11.67 13.43 2.80
CA PHE A 40 -10.82 12.56 2.01
C PHE A 40 -11.70 11.84 0.99
N GLN A 41 -11.27 11.82 -0.28
CA GLN A 41 -12.02 11.21 -1.36
C GLN A 41 -11.12 10.40 -2.30
N VAL A 42 -11.59 9.22 -2.68
CA VAL A 42 -10.95 8.33 -3.65
C VAL A 42 -11.93 8.04 -4.77
N PHE A 43 -11.45 8.10 -6.01
CA PHE A 43 -12.12 7.56 -7.18
C PHE A 43 -11.29 6.38 -7.71
N LEU A 44 -11.95 5.28 -8.02
CA LEU A 44 -11.30 4.07 -8.55
C LEU A 44 -12.15 3.47 -9.67
N ASP A 45 -11.58 3.30 -10.86
CA ASP A 45 -12.22 2.57 -11.95
C ASP A 45 -12.25 1.06 -11.62
N VAL A 46 -13.45 0.54 -11.42
CA VAL A 46 -13.76 -0.88 -11.14
C VAL A 46 -14.76 -1.45 -12.15
N CYS A 47 -14.80 -0.92 -13.37
CA CYS A 47 -15.84 -1.25 -14.37
C CYS A 47 -15.93 -2.74 -14.76
N HIS A 48 -14.95 -3.56 -14.38
CA HIS A 48 -14.93 -5.00 -14.64
C HIS A 48 -15.53 -5.85 -13.50
N PHE A 49 -16.00 -5.21 -12.43
CA PHE A 49 -16.53 -5.86 -11.23
C PHE A 49 -17.98 -5.46 -10.99
N LEU A 50 -18.77 -6.41 -10.50
CA LEU A 50 -20.11 -6.14 -9.99
C LEU A 50 -20.04 -5.54 -8.58
N PRO A 51 -21.09 -4.83 -8.12
CA PRO A 51 -21.15 -4.34 -6.74
C PRO A 51 -20.89 -5.43 -5.70
N ASP A 52 -21.46 -6.62 -5.89
CA ASP A 52 -21.35 -7.76 -4.97
C ASP A 52 -19.98 -8.45 -5.03
N GLU A 53 -19.16 -8.14 -6.05
CA GLU A 53 -17.78 -8.63 -6.20
C GLU A 53 -16.77 -7.71 -5.53
N LEU A 54 -17.21 -6.56 -5.00
CA LEU A 54 -16.37 -5.55 -4.37
C LEU A 54 -16.53 -5.58 -2.86
N THR A 55 -15.41 -5.43 -2.15
CA THR A 55 -15.36 -5.28 -0.70
C THR A 55 -14.55 -4.05 -0.37
N VAL A 56 -15.10 -3.17 0.47
CA VAL A 56 -14.40 -2.00 1.00
C VAL A 56 -14.35 -2.14 2.51
N ARG A 57 -13.14 -2.05 3.08
CA ARG A 57 -12.94 -2.13 4.54
C ARG A 57 -11.87 -1.16 5.00
N THR A 58 -11.94 -0.79 6.27
CA THR A 58 -10.89 -0.04 6.95
C THR A 58 -10.20 -0.97 7.95
N VAL A 59 -8.87 -0.93 7.94
CA VAL A 59 -8.02 -1.68 8.87
C VAL A 59 -6.99 -0.69 9.41
N ASP A 60 -7.06 -0.38 10.70
CA ASP A 60 -6.27 0.67 11.34
C ASP A 60 -6.40 2.02 10.62
N ASN A 61 -5.31 2.50 10.02
CA ASN A 61 -5.23 3.73 9.24
C ASN A 61 -5.23 3.47 7.73
N LEU A 62 -5.70 2.30 7.28
CA LEU A 62 -5.74 1.90 5.88
C LEU A 62 -7.18 1.75 5.41
N LEU A 63 -7.44 2.23 4.19
CA LEU A 63 -8.63 1.94 3.42
C LEU A 63 -8.27 0.89 2.38
N GLU A 64 -8.86 -0.29 2.47
CA GLU A 64 -8.64 -1.39 1.53
C GLU A 64 -9.87 -1.61 0.66
N VAL A 65 -9.64 -1.71 -0.65
CA VAL A 65 -10.63 -2.07 -1.66
C VAL A 65 -10.18 -3.37 -2.32
N MET A 66 -11.03 -4.38 -2.24
CA MET A 66 -10.81 -5.68 -2.87
C MET A 66 -11.90 -5.91 -3.92
N GLY A 67 -11.53 -6.43 -5.08
CA GLY A 67 -12.48 -6.90 -6.09
C GLY A 67 -12.16 -8.32 -6.49
N GLN A 68 -13.14 -9.21 -6.41
CA GLN A 68 -13.00 -10.64 -6.73
C GLN A 68 -14.06 -11.05 -7.75
N HIS A 69 -13.63 -11.17 -8.99
CA HIS A 69 -14.44 -11.68 -10.09
C HIS A 69 -14.07 -13.15 -10.34
N PRO A 70 -14.95 -14.11 -10.00
CA PRO A 70 -14.67 -15.53 -10.19
C PRO A 70 -14.59 -15.84 -11.69
N GLN A 71 -14.06 -17.02 -12.02
CA GLN A 71 -13.97 -17.46 -13.40
C GLN A 71 -15.36 -17.56 -14.03
N LYS A 72 -15.63 -16.72 -15.03
CA LYS A 72 -16.88 -16.71 -15.80
C LYS A 72 -16.57 -16.83 -17.28
N ALA A 73 -17.48 -17.45 -18.03
CA ALA A 73 -17.36 -17.54 -19.48
C ALA A 73 -17.54 -16.15 -20.12
N ASP A 74 -16.73 -15.83 -21.13
CA ASP A 74 -16.84 -14.63 -21.96
C ASP A 74 -16.89 -15.00 -23.45
N ARG A 75 -16.81 -14.01 -24.35
CA ARG A 75 -16.87 -14.25 -25.80
C ARG A 75 -15.74 -15.13 -26.34
N HIS A 76 -14.61 -15.25 -25.63
CA HIS A 76 -13.38 -15.88 -26.11
C HIS A 76 -12.85 -16.99 -25.20
N GLY A 77 -13.59 -17.36 -24.15
CA GLY A 77 -13.20 -18.40 -23.21
C GLY A 77 -13.71 -18.11 -21.82
N PHE A 78 -12.80 -18.07 -20.85
CA PHE A 78 -13.11 -17.80 -19.45
C PHE A 78 -12.23 -16.67 -18.93
N ILE A 79 -12.79 -15.83 -18.06
CA ILE A 79 -12.09 -14.73 -17.42
C ILE A 79 -12.35 -14.71 -15.92
N SER A 80 -11.29 -14.52 -15.15
CA SER A 80 -11.31 -14.22 -13.72
C SER A 80 -10.45 -12.98 -13.49
N ARG A 81 -10.80 -12.16 -12.49
CA ARG A 81 -10.03 -10.98 -12.12
C ARG A 81 -10.01 -10.83 -10.61
N GLU A 82 -8.89 -10.42 -10.07
CA GLU A 82 -8.77 -10.08 -8.65
C GLU A 82 -7.89 -8.86 -8.50
N PHE A 83 -8.26 -7.94 -7.61
CA PHE A 83 -7.39 -6.87 -7.17
C PHE A 83 -7.56 -6.58 -5.69
N THR A 84 -6.49 -6.08 -5.08
CA THR A 84 -6.51 -5.43 -3.78
C THR A 84 -5.77 -4.12 -3.90
N ARG A 85 -6.40 -3.03 -3.48
CA ARG A 85 -5.80 -1.70 -3.47
C ARG A 85 -5.99 -1.05 -2.12
N THR A 86 -4.89 -0.56 -1.57
CA THR A 86 -4.84 0.01 -0.22
C THR A 86 -4.43 1.48 -0.29
N TYR A 87 -5.13 2.31 0.46
CA TYR A 87 -4.87 3.73 0.62
C TYR A 87 -4.58 4.04 2.07
N ILE A 88 -3.63 4.94 2.32
CA ILE A 88 -3.37 5.44 3.66
C ILE A 88 -4.42 6.49 3.98
N LEU A 89 -5.21 6.26 5.03
CA LEU A 89 -6.13 7.25 5.57
C LEU A 89 -5.32 8.30 6.37
N PRO A 90 -5.54 9.60 6.12
CA PRO A 90 -5.02 10.66 6.98
C PRO A 90 -5.43 10.47 8.44
N LEU A 91 -4.57 10.88 9.38
CA LEU A 91 -4.83 10.76 10.83
C LEU A 91 -6.07 11.50 11.31
N ASP A 92 -6.54 12.49 10.55
CA ASP A 92 -7.71 13.30 10.88
C ASP A 92 -9.02 12.79 10.24
N VAL A 93 -8.98 11.63 9.57
CA VAL A 93 -10.15 10.91 9.06
C VAL A 93 -10.64 9.91 10.10
N ASN A 94 -11.96 9.88 10.32
CA ASN A 94 -12.59 8.82 11.10
C ASN A 94 -12.92 7.61 10.19
N PRO A 95 -12.27 6.44 10.37
CA PRO A 95 -12.48 5.27 9.52
C PRO A 95 -13.90 4.69 9.60
N LEU A 96 -14.65 4.98 10.67
CA LEU A 96 -16.04 4.51 10.85
C LEU A 96 -17.04 5.30 10.01
N LEU A 97 -16.66 6.47 9.52
CA LEU A 97 -17.53 7.36 8.74
C LEU A 97 -17.25 7.27 7.23
N VAL A 98 -16.49 6.26 6.80
CA VAL A 98 -16.24 5.98 5.39
C VAL A 98 -17.54 5.56 4.72
N ARG A 99 -17.81 6.14 3.56
CA ARG A 99 -18.94 5.80 2.70
C ARG A 99 -18.43 5.49 1.30
N ALA A 100 -18.97 4.45 0.69
CA ALA A 100 -18.65 4.05 -0.67
C ALA A 100 -19.92 4.04 -1.54
N THR A 101 -19.79 4.53 -2.77
CA THR A 101 -20.86 4.54 -3.78
C THR A 101 -20.26 4.14 -5.12
N LEU A 102 -20.88 3.18 -5.81
CA LEU A 102 -20.50 2.77 -7.15
C LEU A 102 -21.43 3.43 -8.17
N SER A 103 -20.86 4.12 -9.15
CA SER A 103 -21.61 4.70 -10.26
C SER A 103 -21.86 3.68 -11.38
N HIS A 104 -22.82 3.99 -12.26
CA HIS A 104 -23.22 3.11 -13.36
C HIS A 104 -22.12 2.93 -14.44
N ASP A 105 -21.21 3.88 -14.56
CA ASP A 105 -20.03 3.84 -15.43
C ASP A 105 -18.85 3.09 -14.81
N GLY A 106 -19.02 2.52 -13.61
CA GLY A 106 -18.04 1.65 -12.98
C GLY A 106 -17.00 2.38 -12.13
N ILE A 107 -17.28 3.60 -11.68
CA ILE A 107 -16.37 4.36 -10.80
C ILE A 107 -16.82 4.21 -9.35
N LEU A 108 -15.94 3.63 -8.53
CA LEU A 108 -16.12 3.56 -7.09
C LEU A 108 -15.67 4.87 -6.45
N SER A 109 -16.59 5.63 -5.87
CA SER A 109 -16.28 6.81 -5.07
C SER A 109 -16.34 6.47 -3.59
N ILE A 110 -15.22 6.69 -2.89
CA ILE A 110 -15.10 6.49 -1.45
C ILE A 110 -14.85 7.85 -0.80
N VAL A 111 -15.66 8.21 0.18
CA VAL A 111 -15.60 9.49 0.87
C VAL A 111 -15.54 9.25 2.38
N ALA A 112 -14.66 10.00 3.04
CA ALA A 112 -14.56 10.01 4.50
C ALA A 112 -14.45 11.45 5.00
N PRO A 113 -15.24 11.85 6.01
CA PRO A 113 -15.13 13.19 6.60
C PRO A 113 -13.81 13.35 7.34
N ARG A 114 -13.26 14.56 7.25
CA ARG A 114 -12.06 14.99 7.99
C ARG A 114 -12.44 15.93 9.10
N THR A 115 -11.75 15.76 10.23
CA THR A 115 -11.94 16.63 11.40
C THR A 115 -11.23 17.98 11.23
N GLY A 116 -10.35 18.12 10.24
CA GLY A 116 -9.61 19.36 9.94
C GLY A 116 -8.55 19.73 10.98
N LYS A 117 -8.39 18.92 12.03
CA LYS A 117 -7.31 19.06 13.00
C LYS A 117 -6.09 18.37 12.42
N GLU A 118 -5.17 19.13 11.82
CA GLU A 118 -3.88 18.59 11.41
C GLU A 118 -3.16 17.99 12.62
N VAL A 119 -3.14 16.66 12.70
CA VAL A 119 -2.35 15.93 13.68
C VAL A 119 -0.91 15.94 13.17
N LYS A 120 -0.14 16.97 13.54
CA LYS A 120 1.31 16.97 13.29
C LYS A 120 1.92 15.73 13.96
N ALA A 121 2.68 14.96 13.18
CA ALA A 121 3.39 13.80 13.71
C ALA A 121 4.29 14.25 14.88
N ARG A 122 4.19 13.56 16.02
CA ARG A 122 5.10 13.80 17.16
C ARG A 122 6.45 13.16 16.83
N VAL A 123 7.47 13.99 16.59
CA VAL A 123 8.84 13.53 16.39
C VAL A 123 9.52 13.45 17.76
N ASN A 124 9.91 12.25 18.19
CA ASN A 124 10.72 12.05 19.39
C ASN A 124 12.14 11.66 18.96
N GLU A 125 13.11 12.55 19.20
CA GLU A 125 14.53 12.25 19.01
C GLU A 125 15.05 11.42 20.19
N VAL A 126 15.62 10.25 19.89
CA VAL A 126 16.22 9.37 20.90
C VAL A 126 17.73 9.48 20.83
N LYS A 127 18.37 9.82 21.96
CA LYS A 127 19.83 9.87 22.05
C LYS A 127 20.38 8.46 22.25
N ILE A 128 21.37 8.08 21.44
CA ILE A 128 22.10 6.83 21.61
C ILE A 128 23.12 7.04 22.73
N THR A 129 23.05 6.19 23.76
CA THR A 129 23.99 6.22 24.89
C THR A 129 24.87 4.97 24.79
N GLN A 130 26.19 5.15 24.84
CA GLN A 130 27.15 4.05 24.79
C GLN A 130 27.29 3.47 26.19
N GLU A 131 27.00 2.19 26.38
CA GLU A 131 27.32 1.50 27.64
C GLU A 131 28.84 1.30 27.72
N GLU A 132 29.49 1.92 28.70
CA GLU A 132 30.87 1.63 29.03
C GLU A 132 30.96 0.23 29.65
N GLN A 133 31.67 -0.68 28.96
CA GLN A 133 32.07 -1.94 29.56
C GLN A 133 33.15 -1.66 30.62
N LEU A 134 32.82 -1.95 31.88
CA LEU A 134 33.80 -2.01 32.95
C LEU A 134 34.68 -3.26 32.74
N VAL A 135 35.85 -3.09 32.12
CA VAL A 135 36.94 -4.07 32.21
C VAL A 135 37.72 -3.76 33.48
N GLY A 136 37.66 -4.69 34.43
CA GLY A 136 38.11 -4.54 35.81
C GLY A 136 39.57 -4.14 35.99
N LYS A 137 39.83 -3.39 37.06
CA LYS A 137 41.18 -3.13 37.56
C LYS A 137 41.77 -4.44 38.11
N GLU A 138 42.92 -4.87 37.58
CA GLU A 138 43.80 -5.81 38.25
C GLU A 138 44.36 -5.15 39.52
N GLU A 139 44.29 -5.85 40.65
CA GLU A 139 44.92 -5.44 41.91
C GLU A 139 46.44 -5.64 41.84
N PRO A 140 47.25 -4.72 42.40
CA PRO A 140 48.67 -4.95 42.57
C PRO A 140 48.90 -5.89 43.77
N SER A 141 49.49 -7.05 43.52
CA SER A 141 50.01 -7.93 44.57
C SER A 141 51.23 -7.28 45.23
N ASP A 142 51.07 -6.81 46.47
CA ASP A 142 52.13 -6.28 47.32
C ASP A 142 52.95 -7.41 47.96
N GLU A 143 54.27 -7.33 47.84
CA GLU A 143 55.25 -8.24 48.44
C GLU A 143 55.36 -8.00 49.96
N GLY A 144 54.73 -8.88 50.75
CA GLY A 144 54.81 -8.90 52.21
C GLY A 144 55.75 -9.99 52.75
N LYS A 145 57.00 -9.61 52.99
CA LYS A 145 58.12 -10.34 53.61
C LYS A 145 57.77 -10.99 54.97
N GLY A 146 57.85 -12.32 55.09
CA GLY A 146 57.76 -13.07 56.34
C GLY A 146 59.09 -13.74 56.71
N LYS A 147 59.64 -13.39 57.87
CA LYS A 147 60.86 -13.95 58.48
C LYS A 147 60.54 -15.30 59.15
N GLU A 148 61.43 -16.28 59.01
CA GLU A 148 62.08 -17.00 60.14
C GLU A 148 63.38 -17.65 59.64
#